data_AF-K1R500-F1
#
_entry.id   AF-K1R500-F1
#
_cell.length_a   1.000
_cell.length_b   1.000
_cell.length_c   1.000
_cell.angle_alpha   90.00
_cell.angle_beta   90.00
_cell.angle_gamma   90.00
#
_symmetry.space_group_name_H-M   'P 1'
#
loop_
_entity.id
_entity.type
_entity.pdbx_description
1 polymer ?
#
loop_
_entity_poly.entity_id
_entity_poly.type
_entity_poly.pdbx_seq_one_letter_code
_entity_poly.pdbx_strand_id
1 'polypeptide(L)'
;MRLIRFDKPIGTWLLYWPCTWSIALASAPGTLPSLWLLALFGAGAFFMRGAGCIINDMWDKDIDRKVERTKLRPMASGELSQFQGLVCLAGMLSVSLGILVQLNWYSVVLGAASMGLVITYPLAKRITFWPQAFLGKSHSELGRSARLVWYSWLPTDTGLTFNYGALLGWSAVTGSLDPLSVLPLYSSGFCWTMVYDTIYAHQDKYDDMLIGVKSTALKFGDNTKVWLTGFGTAMVSLLVLTGKMCDQTWPYYTTVSLTAAHIAHQLYTVDLNNPDDCASKFRSNTQLGFVMFMGIVLGNLLKKEEKSSDKSVEQEKTSLTCRITQNLLGTIKKSTMLTNYQHRPKMRIPRHLKKQIKHILGHHGMFAIFFRCNPDFEQEFFKDAIFLRTGTFVICIM
;
A
#
# COMPACT_ATOMS: atom_id res chain seq x y z
N MET A 1 -1.32 23.87 19.08
CA MET A 1 -1.22 22.43 19.41
C MET A 1 -2.53 21.67 19.15
N ARG A 2 -3.70 22.16 19.59
CA ARG A 2 -5.01 21.51 19.32
C ARG A 2 -5.35 21.36 17.83
N LEU A 3 -4.97 22.34 17.01
CA LEU A 3 -5.21 22.32 15.55
C LEU A 3 -4.58 21.11 14.84
N ILE A 4 -3.37 20.74 15.24
CA ILE A 4 -2.61 19.62 14.64
C ILE A 4 -2.86 18.30 15.38
N ARG A 5 -3.79 18.29 16.35
CA ARG A 5 -4.15 17.13 17.18
C ARG A 5 -2.95 16.53 17.91
N PHE A 6 -2.06 17.39 18.41
CA PHE A 6 -0.89 16.97 19.19
C PHE A 6 -1.28 16.16 20.44
N ASP A 7 -2.42 16.50 21.04
CA ASP A 7 -3.03 15.81 22.17
C ASP A 7 -3.55 14.40 21.83
N LYS A 8 -3.74 14.09 20.55
CA LYS A 8 -4.28 12.80 20.06
C LYS A 8 -3.40 12.24 18.93
N PRO A 9 -2.17 11.79 19.24
CA PRO A 9 -1.15 11.45 18.25
C PRO A 9 -1.40 10.12 17.51
N ILE A 10 -2.53 9.45 17.76
CA ILE A 10 -2.86 8.13 17.18
C ILE A 10 -2.75 8.15 15.65
N GLY A 11 -3.27 9.19 15.00
CA GLY A 11 -3.18 9.33 13.54
C GLY A 11 -1.75 9.44 13.02
N THR A 12 -0.85 10.07 13.79
CA THR A 12 0.58 10.16 13.44
C THR A 12 1.24 8.79 13.53
N TRP A 13 0.94 8.03 14.58
CA TRP A 13 1.45 6.67 14.72
C TRP A 13 0.95 5.74 13.61
N LEU A 14 -0.34 5.79 13.28
CA LEU A 14 -0.92 4.98 12.21
C LEU A 14 -0.34 5.31 10.82
N LEU A 15 0.06 6.56 10.60
CA LEU A 15 0.79 6.96 9.38
C LEU A 15 2.26 6.52 9.41
N TYR A 16 2.87 6.48 10.61
CA TYR A 16 4.28 6.17 10.78
C TYR A 16 4.59 4.66 10.71
N TRP A 17 3.73 3.81 11.29
CA TRP A 17 4.00 2.37 11.38
C TRP A 17 4.28 1.70 10.04
N PRO A 18 3.49 1.90 8.97
CA PRO A 18 3.76 1.31 7.66
C PRO A 18 5.15 1.72 7.11
N CYS A 19 5.59 2.96 7.37
CA CYS A 19 6.92 3.42 7.01
C CYS A 19 8.00 2.60 7.74
N THR A 20 7.87 2.47 9.05
CA THR A 20 8.87 1.75 9.87
C THR A 20 8.93 0.27 9.56
N TRP A 21 7.79 -0.38 9.29
CA TRP A 21 7.73 -1.78 8.88
C TRP A 21 8.52 -2.00 7.61
N SER A 22 8.32 -1.12 6.63
CA SER A 22 8.98 -1.20 5.34
C SER A 22 10.47 -0.88 5.42
N ILE A 23 10.87 0.17 6.14
CA ILE A 23 12.28 0.50 6.39
C ILE A 23 13.00 -0.66 7.04
N ALA A 24 12.38 -1.27 8.06
CA ALA A 24 12.95 -2.43 8.73
C ALA A 24 13.03 -3.62 7.79
N LEU A 25 11.95 -4.02 7.10
CA LEU A 25 11.96 -5.15 6.16
C LEU A 25 12.99 -4.99 5.03
N ALA A 26 13.20 -3.76 4.55
CA ALA A 26 14.16 -3.43 3.51
C ALA A 26 15.62 -3.37 3.99
N SER A 27 15.85 -3.37 5.30
CA SER A 27 17.20 -3.32 5.88
C SER A 27 17.95 -4.62 5.62
N ALA A 28 19.29 -4.53 5.54
CA ALA A 28 20.12 -5.70 5.27
C ALA A 28 19.96 -6.78 6.36
N PRO A 29 20.06 -8.08 6.00
CA PRO A 29 20.04 -9.17 6.97
C PRO A 29 21.01 -8.93 8.13
N GLY A 30 20.59 -9.19 9.37
CA GLY A 30 21.42 -9.01 10.56
C GLY A 30 21.63 -7.57 11.03
N THR A 31 21.05 -6.57 10.33
CA THR A 31 21.22 -5.14 10.68
C THR A 31 19.96 -4.53 11.28
N LEU A 32 20.16 -3.51 12.13
CA LEU A 32 19.08 -2.67 12.63
C LEU A 32 18.64 -1.67 11.54
N PRO A 33 17.35 -1.27 11.52
CA PRO A 33 16.90 -0.20 10.64
C PRO A 33 17.63 1.11 10.92
N SER A 34 17.88 1.88 9.86
CA SER A 34 18.52 3.19 9.96
C SER A 34 17.72 4.12 10.87
N LEU A 35 18.29 4.49 12.02
CA LEU A 35 17.69 5.43 12.97
C LEU A 35 17.43 6.80 12.33
N TRP A 36 18.28 7.21 11.38
CA TRP A 36 18.09 8.45 10.62
C TRP A 36 16.83 8.40 9.77
N LEU A 37 16.61 7.33 9.01
CA LEU A 37 15.39 7.17 8.22
C LEU A 37 14.16 7.05 9.11
N LEU A 38 14.24 6.31 10.22
CA LEU A 38 13.16 6.24 11.20
C LEU A 38 12.81 7.64 11.76
N ALA A 39 13.82 8.46 12.07
CA ALA A 39 13.61 9.83 12.56
C ALA A 39 13.00 10.75 11.49
N LEU A 40 13.52 10.70 10.25
CA LEU A 40 12.99 11.49 9.13
C LEU A 40 11.54 11.13 8.82
N PHE A 41 11.21 9.84 8.73
CA PHE A 41 9.83 9.40 8.51
C PHE A 41 8.92 9.68 9.70
N GLY A 42 9.45 9.68 10.93
CA GLY A 42 8.71 10.05 12.13
C GLY A 42 8.34 11.53 12.13
N ALA A 43 9.32 12.40 11.85
CA ALA A 43 9.10 13.84 11.68
C ALA A 43 8.15 14.10 10.50
N GLY A 44 8.36 13.44 9.37
CA GLY A 44 7.49 13.54 8.18
C GLY A 44 6.06 13.13 8.48
N ALA A 45 5.84 12.01 9.16
CA ALA A 45 4.51 11.56 9.57
C ALA A 45 3.82 12.56 10.51
N PHE A 46 4.58 13.17 11.44
CA PHE A 46 4.06 14.21 12.32
C PHE A 46 3.59 15.44 11.54
N PHE A 47 4.46 16.00 10.68
CA PHE A 47 4.12 17.20 9.91
C PHE A 47 3.02 16.94 8.87
N MET A 48 3.08 15.81 8.15
CA MET A 48 2.07 15.44 7.16
C MET A 48 0.72 15.12 7.79
N ARG A 49 0.68 14.44 8.95
CA ARG A 49 -0.60 14.24 9.67
C ARG A 49 -1.18 15.55 10.15
N GLY A 50 -0.36 16.44 10.71
CA GLY A 50 -0.82 17.74 11.16
C GLY A 50 -1.33 18.62 10.02
N ALA A 51 -0.65 18.63 8.87
CA ALA A 51 -1.11 19.30 7.64
C ALA A 51 -2.46 18.75 7.18
N GLY A 52 -2.62 17.42 7.19
CA GLY A 52 -3.90 16.76 6.95
C GLY A 52 -4.98 17.25 7.92
N CYS A 53 -4.70 17.31 9.22
CA CYS A 53 -5.66 17.80 10.22
C CYS A 53 -6.12 19.23 9.94
N ILE A 54 -5.21 20.12 9.56
CA ILE A 54 -5.52 21.52 9.22
C ILE A 54 -6.42 21.58 7.98
N ILE A 55 -6.07 20.83 6.92
CA ILE A 55 -6.88 20.78 5.70
C ILE A 55 -8.32 20.31 6.03
N ASN A 56 -8.45 19.25 6.84
CA ASN A 56 -9.76 18.74 7.27
C ASN A 56 -10.53 19.81 8.04
N ASP A 57 -9.94 20.42 9.08
CA ASP A 57 -10.62 21.44 9.88
C ASP A 57 -11.00 22.70 9.05
N MET A 58 -10.23 23.03 8.01
CA MET A 58 -10.53 24.16 7.10
C MET A 58 -11.79 23.90 6.26
N TRP A 59 -11.94 22.66 5.78
CA TRP A 59 -13.04 22.25 4.91
C TRP A 59 -14.29 21.81 5.67
N ASP A 60 -14.11 21.21 6.85
CA ASP A 60 -15.19 20.63 7.64
C ASP A 60 -15.83 21.64 8.61
N LYS A 61 -15.29 22.87 8.69
CA LYS A 61 -15.68 23.93 9.63
C LYS A 61 -17.19 24.08 9.86
N ASP A 62 -17.99 24.14 8.80
CA ASP A 62 -19.43 24.39 8.90
C ASP A 62 -20.23 23.18 9.38
N ILE A 63 -19.68 21.98 9.20
CA ILE A 63 -20.29 20.72 9.59
C ILE A 63 -19.83 20.34 10.98
N ASP A 64 -18.55 20.57 11.29
CA ASP A 64 -18.00 20.42 12.63
C ASP A 64 -18.75 21.29 13.64
N ARG A 65 -19.24 22.47 13.24
CA ARG A 65 -20.12 23.30 14.09
C ARG A 65 -21.44 22.64 14.48
N LYS A 66 -21.92 21.68 13.70
CA LYS A 66 -23.22 21.00 13.90
C LYS A 66 -23.08 19.70 14.69
N VAL A 67 -21.86 19.19 14.85
CA VAL A 67 -21.58 17.90 15.50
C VAL A 67 -21.04 18.15 16.91
N GLU A 68 -21.69 17.55 17.91
CA GLU A 68 -21.38 17.77 19.33
C GLU A 68 -19.90 17.50 19.66
N ARG A 69 -19.33 16.45 19.07
CA ARG A 69 -17.93 16.05 19.25
C ARG A 69 -16.93 17.04 18.67
N THR A 70 -17.26 17.74 17.59
CA THR A 70 -16.29 18.51 16.80
C THR A 70 -16.54 20.01 16.80
N LYS A 71 -17.65 20.48 17.40
CA LYS A 71 -17.97 21.91 17.54
C LYS A 71 -16.92 22.74 18.26
N LEU A 72 -16.12 22.12 19.14
CA LEU A 72 -15.05 22.75 19.91
C LEU A 72 -13.70 22.75 19.19
N ARG A 73 -13.62 22.29 17.93
CA ARG A 73 -12.39 22.38 17.13
C ARG A 73 -12.04 23.85 16.87
N PRO A 74 -10.75 24.24 16.87
CA PRO A 74 -10.35 25.66 16.83
C PRO A 74 -10.91 26.46 15.64
N MET A 75 -11.05 25.84 14.47
CA MET A 75 -11.62 26.53 13.29
C MET A 75 -13.16 26.53 13.29
N ALA A 76 -13.79 25.49 13.85
CA ALA A 76 -15.24 25.39 14.00
C ALA A 76 -15.75 26.41 15.04
N SER A 77 -15.07 26.52 16.19
CA SER A 77 -15.40 27.47 17.26
C SER A 77 -15.07 28.93 16.92
N GLY A 78 -14.25 29.17 15.89
CA GLY A 78 -13.79 30.50 15.49
C GLY A 78 -12.59 31.02 16.31
N GLU A 79 -11.97 30.17 17.13
CA GLU A 79 -10.74 30.47 17.87
C GLU A 79 -9.56 30.78 16.93
N LEU A 80 -9.52 30.13 15.75
CA LEU A 80 -8.52 30.37 14.70
C LEU A 80 -9.16 30.78 13.38
N SER A 81 -8.54 31.73 12.69
CA SER A 81 -8.95 32.15 11.35
C SER A 81 -8.46 31.17 10.27
N GLN A 82 -9.16 31.12 9.12
CA GLN A 82 -8.72 30.30 7.99
C GLN A 82 -7.35 30.72 7.45
N PHE A 83 -7.02 32.02 7.52
CA PHE A 83 -5.72 32.51 7.11
C PHE A 83 -4.60 32.01 8.03
N GLN A 84 -4.82 32.00 9.36
CA GLN A 84 -3.88 31.41 10.31
C GLN A 84 -3.70 29.90 10.06
N GLY A 85 -4.80 29.20 9.74
CA GLY A 85 -4.75 27.80 9.31
C GLY A 85 -3.89 27.61 8.05
N LEU A 86 -4.09 28.45 7.02
CA LEU A 86 -3.32 28.39 5.78
C LEU A 86 -1.83 28.64 5.99
N VAL A 87 -1.46 29.63 6.82
CA VAL A 87 -0.06 29.90 7.16
C VAL A 87 0.58 28.70 7.87
N CYS A 88 -0.14 28.11 8.83
CA CYS A 88 0.33 26.92 9.53
C CYS A 88 0.48 25.72 8.57
N LEU A 89 -0.50 25.51 7.68
CA LEU A 89 -0.46 24.49 6.65
C LEU A 89 0.77 24.65 5.74
N ALA A 90 1.01 25.86 5.23
CA ALA A 90 2.16 26.17 4.38
C ALA A 90 3.48 25.86 5.09
N GLY A 91 3.61 26.21 6.37
CA GLY A 91 4.77 25.88 7.18
C GLY A 91 4.98 24.37 7.31
N MET A 92 3.94 23.60 7.63
CA MET A 92 4.05 22.15 7.78
C MET A 92 4.39 21.45 6.46
N LEU A 93 3.76 21.85 5.35
CA LEU A 93 4.06 21.31 4.03
C LEU A 93 5.49 21.66 3.57
N SER A 94 5.97 22.86 3.89
CA SER A 94 7.35 23.27 3.57
C SER A 94 8.38 22.42 4.32
N VAL A 95 8.16 22.14 5.61
CA VAL A 95 9.02 21.24 6.39
C VAL A 95 8.95 19.81 5.86
N SER A 96 7.75 19.29 5.57
CA SER A 96 7.58 17.96 4.97
C SER A 96 8.28 17.84 3.61
N LEU A 97 8.23 18.87 2.77
CA LEU A 97 8.96 18.92 1.51
C LEU A 97 10.48 18.90 1.75
N GLY A 98 10.95 19.68 2.73
CA GLY A 98 12.35 19.67 3.16
C GLY A 98 12.83 18.29 3.64
N ILE A 99 11.97 17.50 4.26
CA ILE A 99 12.25 16.10 4.63
C ILE A 99 12.27 15.21 3.39
N LEU A 100 11.30 15.37 2.48
CA LEU A 100 11.21 14.55 1.27
C LEU A 100 12.46 14.68 0.39
N VAL A 101 12.95 15.89 0.17
CA VAL A 101 14.13 16.16 -0.69
C VAL A 101 15.45 15.65 -0.10
N GLN A 102 15.47 15.20 1.17
CA GLN A 102 16.63 14.52 1.77
C GLN A 102 16.68 13.03 1.45
N LEU A 103 15.60 12.47 0.88
CA LEU A 103 15.57 11.08 0.44
C LEU A 103 16.21 10.94 -0.95
N ASN A 104 16.46 9.70 -1.37
CA ASN A 104 16.95 9.44 -2.73
C ASN A 104 15.92 9.88 -3.80
N TRP A 105 16.40 10.14 -5.01
CA TRP A 105 15.58 10.70 -6.09
C TRP A 105 14.38 9.81 -6.46
N TYR A 106 14.54 8.48 -6.37
CA TYR A 106 13.44 7.56 -6.60
C TYR A 106 12.32 7.79 -5.57
N SER A 107 12.65 7.88 -4.29
CA SER A 107 11.69 8.18 -3.21
C SER A 107 11.09 9.59 -3.33
N VAL A 108 11.86 10.58 -3.79
CA VAL A 108 11.34 11.94 -4.05
C VAL A 108 10.26 11.90 -5.13
N VAL A 109 10.55 11.26 -6.27
CA VAL A 109 9.60 11.12 -7.38
C VAL A 109 8.38 10.31 -6.96
N LEU A 110 8.59 9.21 -6.23
CA LEU A 110 7.51 8.39 -5.69
C LEU A 110 6.64 9.18 -4.70
N GLY A 111 7.26 10.00 -3.85
CA GLY A 111 6.56 10.87 -2.90
C GLY A 111 5.75 11.94 -3.62
N ALA A 112 6.31 12.55 -4.67
CA ALA A 112 5.56 13.48 -5.51
C ALA A 112 4.39 12.79 -6.24
N ALA A 113 4.57 11.55 -6.69
CA ALA A 113 3.51 10.77 -7.35
C ALA A 113 2.33 10.47 -6.42
N SER A 114 2.54 10.43 -5.09
CA SER A 114 1.45 10.26 -4.12
C SER A 114 0.45 11.41 -4.16
N MET A 115 0.85 12.60 -4.63
CA MET A 115 -0.07 13.74 -4.83
C MET A 115 -1.17 13.40 -5.83
N GLY A 116 -0.91 12.51 -6.79
CA GLY A 116 -1.94 12.00 -7.69
C GLY A 116 -3.08 11.32 -6.93
N LEU A 117 -2.77 10.50 -5.92
CA LEU A 117 -3.78 9.87 -5.05
C LEU A 117 -4.51 10.91 -4.19
N VAL A 118 -3.79 11.88 -3.64
CA VAL A 118 -4.36 12.96 -2.81
C VAL A 118 -5.34 13.81 -3.63
N ILE A 119 -5.01 14.14 -4.87
CA ILE A 119 -5.83 14.98 -5.77
C ILE A 119 -7.01 14.20 -6.36
N THR A 120 -6.82 12.93 -6.71
CA THR A 120 -7.89 12.10 -7.31
C THR A 120 -8.94 11.68 -6.29
N TYR A 121 -8.57 11.58 -5.01
CA TYR A 121 -9.48 11.20 -3.93
C TYR A 121 -10.76 12.06 -3.82
N PRO A 122 -10.71 13.41 -3.81
CA PRO A 122 -11.89 14.26 -3.88
C PRO A 122 -12.85 13.97 -5.04
N LEU A 123 -12.31 13.54 -6.19
CA LEU A 123 -13.10 13.24 -7.39
C LEU A 123 -13.78 11.88 -7.25
N ALA A 124 -13.07 10.93 -6.70
CA ALA A 124 -13.53 9.57 -6.58
C ALA A 124 -14.77 9.52 -5.64
N LYS A 125 -14.80 10.31 -4.55
CA LYS A 125 -15.94 10.43 -3.62
C LYS A 125 -17.26 10.88 -4.26
N ARG A 126 -17.20 11.53 -5.42
CA ARG A 126 -18.38 11.94 -6.17
C ARG A 126 -19.12 10.76 -6.81
N ILE A 127 -18.50 9.58 -6.79
CA ILE A 127 -18.92 8.42 -7.57
C ILE A 127 -19.13 7.18 -6.69
N THR A 128 -18.50 7.05 -5.50
CA THR A 128 -18.59 5.80 -4.71
C THR A 128 -18.95 6.01 -3.23
N PHE A 129 -19.55 4.95 -2.66
CA PHE A 129 -19.76 4.78 -1.22
C PHE A 129 -18.50 4.24 -0.48
N TRP A 130 -17.38 4.05 -1.19
CA TRP A 130 -16.17 3.37 -0.72
C TRP A 130 -14.95 4.28 -0.79
N PRO A 131 -14.94 5.39 -0.04
CA PRO A 131 -13.81 6.27 -0.12
C PRO A 131 -12.50 5.70 0.38
N GLN A 132 -12.57 4.83 1.37
CA GLN A 132 -11.40 4.19 1.95
C GLN A 132 -10.73 3.20 0.98
N ALA A 133 -11.44 2.69 -0.03
CA ALA A 133 -11.07 1.52 -0.84
C ALA A 133 -10.96 1.74 -2.37
N PHE A 134 -11.03 2.98 -2.83
CA PHE A 134 -11.46 3.36 -4.18
C PHE A 134 -11.31 2.36 -5.36
N LEU A 135 -12.43 1.71 -5.71
CA LEU A 135 -12.77 1.15 -7.02
C LEU A 135 -14.20 1.61 -7.41
N GLY A 136 -14.36 2.10 -8.64
CA GLY A 136 -15.50 2.90 -9.12
C GLY A 136 -16.76 2.12 -9.52
N LYS A 137 -17.93 2.77 -9.35
CA LYS A 137 -19.13 2.58 -10.19
C LYS A 137 -19.99 3.85 -10.15
N SER A 138 -20.22 4.43 -11.31
CA SER A 138 -21.04 5.62 -11.55
C SER A 138 -22.52 5.37 -11.25
N HIS A 139 -23.16 6.24 -10.48
CA HIS A 139 -24.57 6.58 -10.71
C HIS A 139 -24.81 8.06 -10.40
N SER A 140 -25.54 8.69 -11.31
CA SER A 140 -25.99 10.07 -11.33
C SER A 140 -26.96 10.39 -10.19
N GLU A 141 -27.13 11.70 -9.96
CA GLU A 141 -28.11 12.36 -9.09
C GLU A 141 -27.67 12.62 -7.64
N LEU A 142 -27.29 13.87 -7.34
CA LEU A 142 -27.53 14.46 -6.02
C LEU A 142 -27.56 16.00 -6.12
N GLY A 143 -28.63 16.60 -5.60
CA GLY A 143 -28.93 18.03 -5.65
C GLY A 143 -28.01 18.92 -4.81
N ARG A 144 -28.21 20.25 -4.97
CA ARG A 144 -27.36 21.33 -4.40
C ARG A 144 -27.18 21.28 -2.88
N SER A 145 -28.12 20.71 -2.12
CA SER A 145 -28.04 20.64 -0.65
C SER A 145 -27.03 19.59 -0.16
N ALA A 146 -26.74 18.58 -0.97
CA ALA A 146 -25.64 17.66 -0.71
C ALA A 146 -24.27 18.37 -0.89
N ARG A 147 -24.21 19.50 -1.61
CA ARG A 147 -22.99 20.31 -1.83
C ARG A 147 -22.42 21.00 -0.63
N LEU A 148 -23.20 21.06 0.44
CA LEU A 148 -22.78 21.54 1.73
C LEU A 148 -22.49 20.41 2.72
N VAL A 149 -22.71 19.14 2.33
CA VAL A 149 -22.30 17.91 3.05
C VAL A 149 -21.09 17.24 2.36
N TRP A 150 -20.90 17.50 1.05
CA TRP A 150 -19.87 16.95 0.17
C TRP A 150 -18.41 17.25 0.59
N TYR A 151 -18.18 18.28 1.41
CA TYR A 151 -16.82 18.71 1.77
C TYR A 151 -16.34 18.20 3.14
N SER A 152 -17.22 17.62 3.96
CA SER A 152 -16.93 17.23 5.36
C SER A 152 -15.98 16.05 5.56
N TRP A 153 -15.48 15.50 4.48
CA TRP A 153 -14.75 14.24 4.50
C TRP A 153 -13.68 14.29 3.43
N LEU A 154 -12.77 15.25 3.52
CA LEU A 154 -11.41 14.91 3.16
C LEU A 154 -10.72 14.56 4.45
N PRO A 155 -10.48 13.28 4.72
CA PRO A 155 -9.26 12.95 5.40
C PRO A 155 -8.26 12.55 4.33
N THR A 156 -7.03 12.90 4.60
CA THR A 156 -5.81 12.27 4.14
C THR A 156 -5.78 10.73 4.42
N ASP A 157 -6.92 10.10 4.75
CA ASP A 157 -7.12 8.80 5.40
C ASP A 157 -7.85 7.84 4.44
N THR A 158 -7.40 7.74 3.18
CA THR A 158 -7.63 6.48 2.47
C THR A 158 -6.61 5.47 2.96
N GLY A 159 -6.99 4.19 3.09
CA GLY A 159 -6.00 3.14 3.37
C GLY A 159 -4.85 3.18 2.36
N LEU A 160 -5.10 3.63 1.14
CA LEU A 160 -4.08 3.80 0.11
C LEU A 160 -3.10 4.93 0.43
N THR A 161 -3.58 6.10 0.85
CA THR A 161 -2.70 7.23 1.21
C THR A 161 -1.96 7.01 2.52
N PHE A 162 -2.62 6.45 3.54
CA PHE A 162 -1.98 6.17 4.85
C PHE A 162 -0.86 5.15 4.75
N ASN A 163 -1.04 4.13 3.90
CA ASN A 163 -0.05 3.08 3.76
C ASN A 163 0.99 3.39 2.68
N TYR A 164 0.89 4.52 1.96
CA TYR A 164 1.87 4.92 0.95
C TYR A 164 3.29 5.05 1.53
N GLY A 165 3.36 5.31 2.84
CA GLY A 165 4.58 5.24 3.63
C GLY A 165 5.32 3.90 3.54
N ALA A 166 4.63 2.78 3.31
CA ALA A 166 5.28 1.49 3.05
C ALA A 166 6.07 1.48 1.73
N LEU A 167 5.56 2.12 0.68
CA LEU A 167 6.29 2.23 -0.60
C LEU A 167 7.50 3.17 -0.47
N LEU A 168 7.28 4.31 0.20
CA LEU A 168 8.34 5.29 0.44
C LEU A 168 9.43 4.76 1.35
N GLY A 169 9.08 4.08 2.44
CA GLY A 169 10.03 3.49 3.37
C GLY A 169 10.95 2.47 2.71
N TRP A 170 10.42 1.60 1.84
CA TRP A 170 11.21 0.60 1.12
C TRP A 170 12.18 1.26 0.15
N SER A 171 11.65 2.17 -0.67
CA SER A 171 12.45 2.87 -1.67
C SER A 171 13.51 3.78 -1.03
N ALA A 172 13.24 4.34 0.16
CA ALA A 172 14.21 5.15 0.88
C ALA A 172 15.47 4.36 1.27
N VAL A 173 15.31 3.07 1.58
CA VAL A 173 16.40 2.16 1.93
C VAL A 173 17.09 1.59 0.69
N THR A 174 16.32 1.10 -0.29
CA THR A 174 16.86 0.30 -1.41
C THR A 174 17.07 1.10 -2.71
N GLY A 175 16.56 2.32 -2.81
CA GLY A 175 16.58 3.13 -4.03
C GLY A 175 15.70 2.59 -5.17
N SER A 176 14.89 1.55 -4.91
CA SER A 176 13.99 0.93 -5.88
C SER A 176 12.76 0.35 -5.17
N LEU A 177 11.82 -0.24 -5.92
CA LEU A 177 10.76 -1.07 -5.34
C LEU A 177 10.98 -2.52 -5.73
N ASP A 178 10.77 -3.42 -4.78
CA ASP A 178 10.54 -4.82 -5.06
C ASP A 178 9.03 -5.10 -4.98
N PRO A 179 8.32 -5.19 -6.11
CA PRO A 179 6.85 -5.28 -6.10
C PRO A 179 6.34 -6.52 -5.36
N LEU A 180 7.08 -7.63 -5.42
CA LEU A 180 6.68 -8.89 -4.81
C LEU A 180 6.67 -8.81 -3.27
N SER A 181 7.61 -8.09 -2.68
CA SER A 181 7.66 -7.89 -1.23
C SER A 181 6.78 -6.72 -0.77
N VAL A 182 6.85 -5.60 -1.48
CA VAL A 182 6.28 -4.32 -1.01
C VAL A 182 4.79 -4.21 -1.27
N LEU A 183 4.28 -4.69 -2.40
CA LEU A 183 2.85 -4.56 -2.70
C LEU A 183 1.97 -5.38 -1.77
N PRO A 184 2.35 -6.61 -1.36
CA PRO A 184 1.62 -7.32 -0.31
C PRO A 184 1.66 -6.58 1.03
N LEU A 185 2.79 -5.99 1.43
CA LEU A 185 2.89 -5.18 2.65
C LEU A 185 1.95 -3.96 2.60
N TYR A 186 2.01 -3.21 1.51
CA TYR A 186 1.15 -2.05 1.26
C TYR A 186 -0.34 -2.43 1.27
N SER A 187 -0.69 -3.54 0.61
CA SER A 187 -2.07 -4.06 0.56
C SER A 187 -2.53 -4.56 1.93
N SER A 188 -1.63 -5.15 2.72
CA SER A 188 -1.93 -5.55 4.09
C SER A 188 -2.24 -4.35 4.97
N GLY A 189 -1.40 -3.31 4.90
CA GLY A 189 -1.65 -2.05 5.59
C GLY A 189 -2.97 -1.41 5.18
N PHE A 190 -3.32 -1.46 3.89
CA PHE A 190 -4.62 -1.03 3.41
C PHE A 190 -5.77 -1.81 4.05
N CYS A 191 -5.70 -3.14 4.07
CA CYS A 191 -6.70 -3.98 4.73
C CYS A 191 -6.78 -3.70 6.24
N TRP A 192 -5.64 -3.44 6.89
CA TRP A 192 -5.59 -3.04 8.29
C TRP A 192 -6.32 -1.71 8.53
N THR A 193 -6.11 -0.71 7.67
CA THR A 193 -6.86 0.55 7.69
C THR A 193 -8.35 0.33 7.54
N MET A 194 -8.77 -0.53 6.62
CA MET A 194 -10.19 -0.88 6.48
C MET A 194 -10.79 -1.45 7.77
N VAL A 195 -10.01 -2.23 8.53
CA VAL A 195 -10.46 -2.79 9.82
C VAL A 195 -10.65 -1.69 10.87
N TYR A 196 -9.59 -0.97 11.23
CA TYR A 196 -9.68 -0.02 12.34
C TYR A 196 -10.50 1.23 11.98
N ASP A 197 -10.47 1.68 10.73
CA ASP A 197 -11.17 2.91 10.31
C ASP A 197 -12.68 2.67 10.21
N THR A 198 -13.10 1.48 9.80
CA THR A 198 -14.54 1.14 9.83
C THR A 198 -15.06 1.00 11.26
N ILE A 199 -14.27 0.44 12.19
CA ILE A 199 -14.62 0.44 13.62
C ILE A 199 -14.71 1.87 14.14
N TYR A 200 -13.76 2.74 13.76
CA TYR A 200 -13.78 4.15 14.13
C TYR A 200 -15.03 4.87 13.58
N ALA A 201 -15.43 4.59 12.33
CA ALA A 201 -16.62 5.18 11.70
C ALA A 201 -17.94 4.84 12.41
N HIS A 202 -18.00 3.75 13.18
CA HIS A 202 -19.18 3.41 13.99
C HIS A 202 -19.40 4.38 15.17
N GLN A 203 -18.42 5.22 15.53
CA GLN A 203 -18.58 6.26 16.55
C GLN A 203 -19.56 7.36 16.12
N ASP A 204 -19.46 7.79 14.87
CA ASP A 204 -20.22 8.92 14.34
C ASP A 204 -21.47 8.44 13.54
N LYS A 205 -21.80 7.15 13.57
CA LYS A 205 -22.82 6.55 12.68
C LYS A 205 -24.22 7.17 12.79
N TYR A 206 -24.62 7.58 14.01
CA TYR A 206 -25.93 8.18 14.25
C TYR A 206 -25.97 9.61 13.70
N ASP A 207 -24.92 10.39 13.96
CA ASP A 207 -24.77 11.75 13.44
C ASP A 207 -24.66 11.75 11.90
N ASP A 208 -23.91 10.79 11.35
CA ASP A 208 -23.80 10.57 9.90
C ASP A 208 -25.17 10.32 9.26
N MET A 209 -25.99 9.47 9.88
CA MET A 209 -27.33 9.16 9.41
C MET A 209 -28.25 10.39 9.46
N LEU A 210 -28.18 11.19 10.52
CA LEU A 210 -28.99 12.41 10.69
C LEU A 210 -28.61 13.51 9.68
N ILE A 211 -27.32 13.62 9.36
CA ILE A 211 -26.79 14.64 8.44
C ILE A 211 -26.82 14.15 6.98
N GLY A 212 -27.16 12.87 6.74
CA GLY A 212 -27.22 12.27 5.41
C GLY A 212 -25.84 12.00 4.79
N VAL A 213 -24.81 11.86 5.64
CA VAL A 213 -23.45 11.51 5.25
C VAL A 213 -23.37 10.01 4.94
N LYS A 214 -22.64 9.65 3.87
CA LYS A 214 -22.37 8.25 3.53
C LYS A 214 -21.11 7.77 4.26
N SER A 215 -21.20 6.70 5.04
CA SER A 215 -20.04 6.07 5.71
C SER A 215 -20.02 4.54 5.54
N THR A 216 -18.86 3.93 5.78
CA THR A 216 -18.70 2.45 5.72
C THR A 216 -19.50 1.75 6.79
N ALA A 217 -19.62 2.36 7.97
CA ALA A 217 -20.48 1.91 9.05
C ALA A 217 -21.94 1.77 8.58
N LEU A 218 -22.47 2.78 7.89
CA LEU A 218 -23.83 2.76 7.33
C LEU A 218 -23.97 1.77 6.17
N LYS A 219 -22.96 1.65 5.30
CA LYS A 219 -23.02 0.73 4.15
C LYS A 219 -22.98 -0.74 4.56
N PHE A 220 -22.12 -1.10 5.50
CA PHE A 220 -22.00 -2.49 5.95
C PHE A 220 -23.10 -2.87 6.93
N GLY A 221 -23.61 -1.91 7.71
CA GLY A 221 -24.69 -2.12 8.67
C GLY A 221 -24.38 -3.32 9.58
N ASP A 222 -25.33 -4.23 9.70
CA ASP A 222 -25.23 -5.43 10.53
C ASP A 222 -24.15 -6.41 10.04
N ASN A 223 -23.79 -6.37 8.75
CA ASN A 223 -22.75 -7.21 8.16
C ASN A 223 -21.33 -6.68 8.40
N THR A 224 -21.16 -5.60 9.16
CA THR A 224 -19.84 -5.00 9.43
C THR A 224 -18.82 -6.04 9.86
N LYS A 225 -19.10 -6.85 10.90
CA LYS A 225 -18.13 -7.83 11.43
C LYS A 225 -17.68 -8.85 10.38
N VAL A 226 -18.55 -9.24 9.44
CA VAL A 226 -18.22 -10.17 8.35
C VAL A 226 -17.22 -9.52 7.39
N TRP A 227 -17.48 -8.30 6.94
CA TRP A 227 -16.56 -7.55 6.07
C TRP A 227 -15.21 -7.32 6.74
N LEU A 228 -15.21 -6.92 8.02
CA LEU A 228 -13.96 -6.72 8.77
C LEU A 228 -13.19 -8.02 8.97
N THR A 229 -13.86 -9.16 9.14
CA THR A 229 -13.20 -10.47 9.20
C THR A 229 -12.54 -10.80 7.87
N GLY A 230 -13.20 -10.49 6.74
CA GLY A 230 -12.60 -10.61 5.41
C GLY A 230 -11.34 -9.76 5.25
N PHE A 231 -11.40 -8.47 5.61
CA PHE A 231 -10.23 -7.58 5.58
C PHE A 231 -9.11 -8.04 6.54
N GLY A 232 -9.45 -8.47 7.75
CA GLY A 232 -8.48 -9.01 8.71
C GLY A 232 -7.79 -10.27 8.22
N THR A 233 -8.53 -11.18 7.60
CA THR A 233 -7.97 -12.41 7.01
C THR A 233 -7.05 -12.08 5.82
N ALA A 234 -7.46 -11.14 4.97
CA ALA A 234 -6.64 -10.67 3.86
C ALA A 234 -5.35 -10.00 4.37
N MET A 235 -5.45 -9.13 5.38
CA MET A 235 -4.32 -8.48 6.03
C MET A 235 -3.28 -9.50 6.50
N VAL A 236 -3.69 -10.51 7.27
CA VAL A 236 -2.79 -11.55 7.81
C VAL A 236 -2.16 -12.37 6.68
N SER A 237 -2.95 -12.76 5.67
CA SER A 237 -2.45 -13.53 4.51
C SER A 237 -1.38 -12.77 3.74
N LEU A 238 -1.58 -11.46 3.55
CA LEU A 238 -0.63 -10.57 2.88
C LEU A 238 0.63 -10.31 3.71
N LEU A 239 0.54 -10.27 5.05
CA LEU A 239 1.73 -10.24 5.93
C LEU A 239 2.52 -11.54 5.83
N VAL A 240 1.86 -12.70 5.80
CA VAL A 240 2.55 -13.99 5.60
C VAL A 240 3.24 -14.01 4.23
N LEU A 241 2.58 -13.53 3.18
CA LEU A 241 3.17 -13.43 1.85
C LEU A 241 4.40 -12.50 1.86
N THR A 242 4.30 -11.31 2.46
CA THR A 242 5.43 -10.38 2.62
C THR A 242 6.60 -11.06 3.33
N GLY A 243 6.33 -11.74 4.44
CA GLY A 243 7.35 -12.46 5.21
C GLY A 243 8.05 -13.53 4.39
N LYS A 244 7.30 -14.27 3.55
CA LYS A 244 7.87 -15.26 2.64
C LYS A 244 8.73 -14.63 1.54
N MET A 245 8.29 -13.52 0.95
CA MET A 245 9.05 -12.85 -0.12
C MET A 245 10.31 -12.16 0.42
N CYS A 246 10.32 -11.79 1.69
CA CYS A 246 11.45 -11.19 2.38
C CYS A 246 12.32 -12.22 3.14
N ASP A 247 12.10 -13.53 2.99
CA ASP A 247 12.80 -14.59 3.73
C ASP A 247 12.88 -14.35 5.25
N GLN A 248 11.77 -13.90 5.83
CA GLN A 248 11.70 -13.57 7.26
C GLN A 248 11.84 -14.81 8.15
N THR A 249 12.34 -14.59 9.37
CA THR A 249 12.55 -15.66 10.36
C THR A 249 11.38 -15.78 11.33
N TRP A 250 11.45 -16.76 12.25
CA TRP A 250 10.36 -17.11 13.14
C TRP A 250 9.79 -15.95 14.01
N PRO A 251 10.57 -14.97 14.54
CA PRO A 251 10.00 -13.90 15.36
C PRO A 251 8.98 -13.06 14.60
N TYR A 252 9.23 -12.83 13.30
CA TYR A 252 8.27 -12.15 12.44
C TYR A 252 6.95 -12.90 12.39
N TYR A 253 6.98 -14.21 12.11
CA TYR A 253 5.77 -15.02 12.04
C TYR A 253 5.04 -15.12 13.38
N THR A 254 5.77 -15.15 14.51
CA THR A 254 5.16 -15.05 15.84
C THR A 254 4.38 -13.74 16.00
N THR A 255 4.93 -12.61 15.59
CA THR A 255 4.21 -11.33 15.65
C THR A 255 3.04 -11.24 14.67
N VAL A 256 3.12 -11.90 13.50
CA VAL A 256 1.99 -12.04 12.59
C VAL A 256 0.86 -12.86 13.25
N SER A 257 1.18 -13.94 13.96
CA SER A 257 0.19 -14.72 14.72
C SER A 257 -0.43 -13.91 15.87
N LEU A 258 0.39 -13.13 16.60
CA LEU A 258 -0.13 -12.22 17.65
C LEU A 258 -1.05 -11.15 17.05
N THR A 259 -0.71 -10.62 15.88
CA THR A 259 -1.53 -9.66 15.14
C THR A 259 -2.87 -10.27 14.73
N ALA A 260 -2.85 -11.50 14.20
CA ALA A 260 -4.06 -12.23 13.85
C ALA A 260 -4.96 -12.45 15.09
N ALA A 261 -4.38 -12.85 16.22
CA ALA A 261 -5.09 -13.01 17.48
C ALA A 261 -5.67 -11.69 18.00
N HIS A 262 -4.91 -10.58 17.91
CA HIS A 262 -5.36 -9.25 18.32
C HIS A 262 -6.56 -8.79 17.48
N ILE A 263 -6.48 -8.91 16.16
CA ILE A 263 -7.58 -8.53 15.26
C ILE A 263 -8.79 -9.43 15.49
N ALA A 264 -8.62 -10.74 15.62
CA ALA A 264 -9.72 -11.65 15.91
C ALA A 264 -10.42 -11.31 17.24
N HIS A 265 -9.64 -11.03 18.30
CA HIS A 265 -10.17 -10.61 19.58
C HIS A 265 -10.89 -9.25 19.50
N GLN A 266 -10.33 -8.28 18.77
CA GLN A 266 -10.94 -6.98 18.53
C GLN A 266 -12.30 -7.14 17.83
N LEU A 267 -12.38 -7.92 16.76
CA LEU A 267 -13.62 -8.15 16.00
C LEU A 267 -14.67 -8.94 16.78
N TYR A 268 -14.24 -9.90 17.59
CA TYR A 268 -15.13 -10.67 18.45
C TYR A 268 -15.75 -9.77 19.52
N THR A 269 -14.92 -9.02 20.26
CA THR A 269 -15.35 -8.26 21.44
C THR A 269 -15.95 -6.89 21.17
N VAL A 270 -15.71 -6.29 19.99
CA VAL A 270 -16.18 -4.92 19.72
C VAL A 270 -17.71 -4.83 19.74
N ASP A 271 -18.21 -3.85 20.47
CA ASP A 271 -19.59 -3.39 20.41
C ASP A 271 -19.70 -2.18 19.47
N LEU A 272 -20.22 -2.41 18.26
CA LEU A 272 -20.38 -1.39 17.23
C LEU A 272 -21.48 -0.36 17.55
N ASN A 273 -22.24 -0.55 18.63
CA ASN A 273 -23.21 0.42 19.12
C ASN A 273 -22.66 1.32 20.22
N ASN A 274 -21.48 1.01 20.76
CA ASN A 274 -20.84 1.78 21.81
C ASN A 274 -19.68 2.61 21.24
N PRO A 275 -19.82 3.94 21.12
CA PRO A 275 -18.76 4.81 20.59
C PRO A 275 -17.46 4.74 21.41
N ASP A 276 -17.54 4.59 22.73
CA ASP A 276 -16.36 4.54 23.59
C ASP A 276 -15.56 3.25 23.41
N ASP A 277 -16.25 2.12 23.22
CA ASP A 277 -15.59 0.85 22.90
C ASP A 277 -14.95 0.93 21.50
N CYS A 278 -15.66 1.43 20.49
CA CYS A 278 -15.10 1.69 19.16
C CYS A 278 -13.84 2.57 19.21
N ALA A 279 -13.85 3.63 20.03
CA ALA A 279 -12.70 4.50 20.22
C ALA A 279 -11.53 3.78 20.93
N SER A 280 -11.84 2.94 21.92
CA SER A 280 -10.85 2.12 22.62
C SER A 280 -10.16 1.12 21.69
N LYS A 281 -10.95 0.39 20.89
CA LYS A 281 -10.45 -0.54 19.88
C LYS A 281 -9.65 0.16 18.77
N PHE A 282 -10.06 1.35 18.35
CA PHE A 282 -9.26 2.16 17.42
C PHE A 282 -7.90 2.54 18.04
N ARG A 283 -7.87 2.97 19.30
CA ARG A 283 -6.62 3.32 20.00
C ARG A 283 -5.65 2.14 20.12
N SER A 284 -6.16 0.93 20.37
CA SER A 284 -5.31 -0.27 20.53
C SER A 284 -4.50 -0.60 19.28
N ASN A 285 -4.94 -0.17 18.09
CA ASN A 285 -4.21 -0.39 16.84
C ASN A 285 -2.83 0.31 16.81
N THR A 286 -2.62 1.34 17.64
CA THR A 286 -1.28 1.92 17.82
C THR A 286 -0.28 0.89 18.35
N GLN A 287 -0.70 -0.01 19.24
CA GLN A 287 0.14 -1.04 19.84
C GLN A 287 0.45 -2.17 18.84
N LEU A 288 -0.50 -2.51 17.98
CA LEU A 288 -0.31 -3.49 16.90
C LEU A 288 0.84 -3.06 15.97
N GLY A 289 0.85 -1.78 15.60
CA GLY A 289 1.95 -1.12 14.89
C GLY A 289 3.33 -1.46 15.47
N PHE A 290 3.48 -1.24 16.77
CA PHE A 290 4.71 -1.49 17.51
C PHE A 290 5.08 -2.98 17.56
N VAL A 291 4.11 -3.86 17.83
CA VAL A 291 4.33 -5.32 17.91
C VAL A 291 4.89 -5.85 16.59
N MET A 292 4.30 -5.45 15.46
CA MET A 292 4.78 -5.84 14.14
C MET A 292 6.18 -5.27 13.85
N PHE A 293 6.44 -4.02 14.20
CA PHE A 293 7.77 -3.41 14.03
C PHE A 293 8.85 -4.19 14.78
N MET A 294 8.60 -4.53 16.06
CA MET A 294 9.54 -5.32 16.86
C MET A 294 9.77 -6.72 16.28
N GLY A 295 8.71 -7.38 15.80
CA GLY A 295 8.83 -8.69 15.15
C GLY A 295 9.66 -8.65 13.86
N ILE A 296 9.51 -7.60 13.07
CA ILE A 296 10.33 -7.39 11.86
C ILE A 296 11.81 -7.16 12.23
N VAL A 297 12.08 -6.29 13.21
CA VAL A 297 13.46 -6.00 13.64
C VAL A 297 14.13 -7.25 14.19
N LEU A 298 13.48 -7.95 15.13
CA LEU A 298 14.00 -9.21 15.68
C LEU A 298 14.13 -10.28 14.59
N GLY A 299 13.16 -10.35 13.66
CA GLY A 299 13.19 -11.25 12.53
C GLY A 299 14.40 -11.03 11.63
N ASN A 300 14.71 -9.77 11.32
CA ASN A 300 15.87 -9.39 10.52
C ASN A 300 17.20 -9.62 11.23
N LEU A 301 17.29 -9.37 12.54
CA LEU A 301 18.50 -9.62 13.32
C LEU A 301 18.89 -11.10 13.33
N LEU A 302 17.91 -12.00 13.23
CA LEU A 302 18.15 -13.44 13.16
C LEU A 302 18.40 -13.97 11.73
N LYS A 303 18.23 -13.14 10.70
CA LYS A 303 18.59 -13.55 9.34
C LYS A 303 20.09 -13.72 9.22
N LYS A 304 20.53 -14.84 8.68
CA LYS A 304 21.93 -15.08 8.33
C LYS A 304 22.20 -14.50 6.94
N GLU A 305 23.37 -13.91 6.74
CA GLU A 305 23.82 -13.59 5.39
C GLU A 305 23.97 -14.88 4.58
N GLU A 306 23.30 -14.96 3.43
CA GLU A 306 23.61 -15.99 2.44
C GLU A 306 25.03 -15.77 1.92
N LYS A 307 25.86 -16.81 2.00
CA LYS A 307 27.23 -16.77 1.50
C LYS A 307 27.23 -16.47 -0.01
N SER A 308 28.15 -15.60 -0.45
CA SER A 308 28.30 -15.13 -1.83
C SER A 308 28.34 -16.22 -2.92
N SER A 309 28.68 -17.47 -2.56
CA SER A 309 28.75 -18.62 -3.45
C SER A 309 27.40 -19.05 -4.05
N ASP A 310 26.29 -18.88 -3.32
CA ASP A 310 24.96 -19.31 -3.82
C ASP A 310 24.37 -18.27 -4.78
N LYS A 311 24.64 -16.98 -4.55
CA LYS A 311 24.22 -15.90 -5.45
C LYS A 311 24.88 -16.00 -6.82
N SER A 312 26.17 -16.31 -6.89
CA SER A 312 26.86 -16.50 -8.17
C SER A 312 26.25 -17.63 -9.00
N VAL A 313 25.85 -18.73 -8.35
CA VAL A 313 25.28 -19.90 -9.04
C VAL A 313 23.85 -19.62 -9.51
N GLU A 314 23.02 -18.95 -8.71
CA GLU A 314 21.64 -18.60 -9.10
C GLU A 314 21.62 -17.53 -10.20
N GLN A 315 22.54 -16.57 -10.14
CA GLN A 315 22.70 -15.51 -11.12
C GLN A 315 23.29 -16.03 -12.44
N GLU A 316 24.20 -17.01 -12.38
CA GLU A 316 24.71 -17.73 -13.55
C GLU A 316 23.62 -18.58 -14.22
N LYS A 317 22.80 -19.32 -13.44
CA LYS A 317 21.65 -20.06 -13.95
C LYS A 317 20.62 -19.15 -14.62
N THR A 318 20.31 -18.00 -14.00
CA THR A 318 19.38 -17.01 -14.56
C THR A 318 19.93 -16.38 -15.84
N SER A 319 21.22 -16.02 -15.87
CA SER A 319 21.91 -15.53 -17.07
C SER A 319 21.90 -16.55 -18.20
N LEU A 320 22.18 -17.82 -17.90
CA LEU A 320 22.18 -18.91 -18.88
C LEU A 320 20.79 -19.16 -19.46
N THR A 321 19.76 -19.14 -18.62
CA THR A 321 18.36 -19.31 -19.03
C THR A 321 17.91 -18.15 -19.92
N CYS A 322 18.31 -16.91 -19.61
CA CYS A 322 18.02 -15.74 -20.44
C CYS A 322 18.70 -15.84 -21.83
N ARG A 323 19.98 -16.20 -21.88
CA ARG A 323 20.72 -16.39 -23.15
C ARG A 323 20.10 -17.49 -24.03
N ILE A 324 19.70 -18.61 -23.44
CA ILE A 324 19.03 -19.70 -24.18
C ILE A 324 17.69 -19.22 -24.74
N THR A 325 16.92 -18.48 -23.95
CA THR A 325 15.62 -17.95 -24.36
C THR A 325 15.75 -16.93 -25.50
N GLN A 326 16.74 -16.04 -25.44
CA GLN A 326 17.04 -15.09 -26.51
C GLN A 326 17.47 -15.80 -27.81
N ASN A 327 18.33 -16.82 -27.72
CA ASN A 327 18.75 -17.61 -28.89
C ASN A 327 17.57 -18.37 -29.51
N LEU A 328 16.66 -18.91 -28.69
CA LEU A 328 15.44 -19.56 -29.17
C LEU A 328 14.52 -18.57 -29.89
N LEU A 329 14.29 -17.40 -29.30
CA LEU A 329 13.47 -16.33 -29.89
C LEU A 329 14.08 -15.83 -31.21
N GLY A 330 15.39 -15.64 -31.27
CA GLY A 330 16.11 -15.29 -32.51
C GLY A 330 15.95 -16.35 -33.60
N THR A 331 16.04 -17.63 -33.25
CA THR A 331 15.87 -18.76 -34.19
C THR A 331 14.42 -18.85 -34.70
N ILE A 332 13.43 -18.61 -33.83
CA ILE A 332 12.01 -18.52 -34.20
C ILE A 332 11.77 -17.33 -35.14
N LYS A 333 12.36 -16.15 -34.85
CA LYS A 333 12.23 -14.95 -35.68
C LYS A 333 12.86 -15.15 -37.07
N LYS A 334 14.02 -15.83 -37.15
CA LYS A 334 14.66 -16.22 -38.42
C LYS A 334 13.81 -17.20 -39.23
N SER A 335 13.23 -18.21 -38.57
CA SER A 335 12.28 -19.14 -39.22
C SER A 335 10.99 -18.46 -39.69
N THR A 336 10.51 -17.45 -38.94
CA THR A 336 9.28 -16.70 -39.27
C THR A 336 9.51 -15.68 -40.40
N MET A 337 10.69 -15.03 -40.46
CA MET A 337 11.08 -14.19 -41.60
C MET A 337 11.22 -15.01 -42.90
N LEU A 338 11.72 -16.23 -42.82
CA LEU A 338 11.81 -17.14 -43.97
C LEU A 338 10.45 -17.66 -44.46
N THR A 339 9.34 -17.35 -43.79
CA THR A 339 7.97 -17.76 -44.17
C THR A 339 7.07 -16.61 -44.67
N ASN A 340 7.62 -15.43 -44.96
CA ASN A 340 6.87 -14.31 -45.51
C ASN A 340 6.99 -14.16 -47.05
N TYR A 341 6.70 -15.25 -47.76
CA TYR A 341 6.21 -15.19 -49.15
C TYR A 341 5.08 -16.22 -49.30
N GLN A 342 3.85 -15.71 -49.20
CA GLN A 342 2.56 -16.35 -49.50
C GLN A 342 2.18 -17.63 -48.71
N HIS A 343 0.99 -17.57 -48.09
CA HIS A 343 0.26 -18.59 -47.32
C HIS A 343 0.81 -18.95 -45.92
N ARG A 344 0.00 -18.65 -44.88
CA ARG A 344 0.21 -19.11 -43.49
C ARG A 344 0.19 -20.65 -43.41
N PRO A 345 1.30 -21.35 -43.10
CA PRO A 345 1.24 -22.76 -42.79
C PRO A 345 1.08 -22.97 -41.28
N LYS A 346 0.40 -24.05 -40.89
CA LYS A 346 0.37 -24.52 -39.49
C LYS A 346 1.78 -24.96 -39.09
N MET A 347 2.45 -24.20 -38.22
CA MET A 347 3.80 -24.51 -37.72
C MET A 347 3.80 -25.77 -36.83
N ARG A 348 4.70 -26.73 -37.12
CA ARG A 348 4.90 -27.97 -36.33
C ARG A 348 6.30 -27.94 -35.71
N ILE A 349 6.38 -27.81 -34.38
CA ILE A 349 7.66 -27.73 -33.63
C ILE A 349 8.47 -29.04 -33.82
N PRO A 350 9.76 -28.97 -34.20
CA PRO A 350 10.63 -30.14 -34.34
C PRO A 350 10.74 -30.97 -33.05
N ARG A 351 10.80 -32.31 -33.16
CA ARG A 351 10.80 -33.23 -32.01
C ARG A 351 11.99 -33.03 -31.05
N HIS A 352 13.15 -32.58 -31.55
CA HIS A 352 14.34 -32.33 -30.72
C HIS A 352 14.14 -31.11 -29.81
N LEU A 353 13.54 -30.03 -30.33
CA LEU A 353 13.23 -28.81 -29.57
C LEU A 353 12.15 -29.08 -28.49
N LYS A 354 11.14 -29.90 -28.81
CA LYS A 354 10.15 -30.36 -27.81
C LYS A 354 10.80 -31.17 -26.68
N LYS A 355 11.82 -31.98 -26.97
CA LYS A 355 12.57 -32.74 -25.96
C LYS A 355 13.38 -31.82 -25.04
N GLN A 356 14.05 -30.79 -25.59
CA GLN A 356 14.78 -29.80 -24.79
C GLN A 356 13.85 -28.97 -23.91
N ILE A 357 12.73 -28.48 -24.45
CA ILE A 357 11.72 -27.72 -23.70
C ILE A 357 11.11 -28.57 -22.57
N LYS A 358 10.84 -29.87 -22.82
CA LYS A 358 10.28 -30.79 -21.81
C LYS A 358 11.30 -31.18 -20.73
N HIS A 359 12.59 -31.18 -21.05
CA HIS A 359 13.67 -31.43 -20.09
C HIS A 359 13.93 -30.22 -19.18
N ILE A 360 13.66 -29.01 -19.66
CA ILE A 360 13.87 -27.76 -18.91
C ILE A 360 12.65 -27.38 -18.04
N LEU A 361 11.42 -27.65 -18.50
CA LEU A 361 10.20 -27.19 -17.82
C LEU A 361 9.60 -28.18 -16.79
N GLY A 362 10.07 -29.42 -16.72
CA GLY A 362 9.46 -30.44 -15.83
C GLY A 362 7.99 -30.72 -16.17
N HIS A 363 7.37 -31.69 -15.48
CA HIS A 363 6.08 -32.26 -15.89
C HIS A 363 4.83 -31.47 -15.43
N HIS A 364 4.95 -30.21 -15.01
CA HIS A 364 3.83 -29.38 -14.54
C HIS A 364 3.54 -28.21 -15.50
N GLY A 365 2.26 -28.07 -15.85
CA GLY A 365 1.78 -27.18 -16.90
C GLY A 365 1.77 -25.69 -16.56
N MET A 366 1.81 -24.88 -17.63
CA MET A 366 1.42 -23.47 -17.74
C MET A 366 2.02 -22.51 -16.70
N PHE A 367 3.22 -22.00 -16.97
CA PHE A 367 3.79 -20.84 -16.29
C PHE A 367 4.06 -19.70 -17.30
N ALA A 368 3.56 -18.51 -16.98
CA ALA A 368 4.08 -17.26 -17.54
C ALA A 368 5.39 -16.95 -16.83
N ILE A 369 6.50 -16.84 -17.57
CA ILE A 369 7.83 -16.61 -17.00
C ILE A 369 8.14 -15.12 -17.10
N PHE A 370 8.22 -14.43 -15.97
CA PHE A 370 8.71 -13.05 -15.85
C PHE A 370 10.21 -13.08 -15.56
N PHE A 371 11.04 -12.43 -16.37
CA PHE A 371 12.49 -12.29 -16.11
C PHE A 371 12.85 -10.83 -15.85
N ARG A 372 13.44 -10.56 -14.68
CA ARG A 372 14.14 -9.31 -14.36
C ARG A 372 15.55 -9.39 -14.97
N CYS A 373 15.81 -8.63 -16.04
CA CYS A 373 17.14 -8.56 -16.63
C CYS A 373 17.93 -7.38 -16.04
N ASN A 374 19.25 -7.53 -15.95
CA ASN A 374 20.20 -6.58 -15.37
C ASN A 374 20.16 -5.21 -16.09
N PRO A 375 20.32 -4.05 -15.42
CA PRO A 375 20.13 -2.72 -16.03
C PRO A 375 21.15 -2.35 -17.13
N ASP A 376 22.25 -3.08 -17.26
CA ASP A 376 23.35 -2.72 -18.18
C ASP A 376 23.10 -3.10 -19.65
N PHE A 377 21.92 -3.63 -19.99
CA PHE A 377 21.56 -4.11 -21.34
C PHE A 377 20.31 -3.44 -21.91
N GLU A 378 20.15 -2.13 -21.73
CA GLU A 378 19.16 -1.36 -22.48
C GLU A 378 19.79 -0.74 -23.73
N GLN A 379 19.26 -1.07 -24.93
CA GLN A 379 18.75 -0.02 -25.82
C GLN A 379 18.00 -0.43 -27.11
N GLU A 380 17.99 -1.69 -27.60
CA GLU A 380 17.51 -1.89 -29.00
C GLU A 380 16.34 -2.86 -29.30
N PHE A 381 15.78 -3.62 -28.36
CA PHE A 381 15.08 -4.87 -28.78
C PHE A 381 13.58 -5.08 -28.56
N PHE A 382 12.78 -4.14 -28.03
CA PHE A 382 11.41 -4.49 -27.59
C PHE A 382 10.27 -3.73 -28.30
N LYS A 383 9.63 -4.37 -29.31
CA LYS A 383 8.30 -3.97 -29.83
C LYS A 383 7.29 -5.09 -30.18
N ASP A 384 7.61 -6.39 -30.11
CA ASP A 384 6.68 -7.43 -30.62
C ASP A 384 6.33 -8.52 -29.59
N ALA A 385 5.03 -8.77 -29.38
CA ALA A 385 4.51 -9.95 -28.67
C ALA A 385 4.30 -11.12 -29.64
N ILE A 386 4.76 -12.34 -29.29
CA ILE A 386 4.64 -13.55 -30.13
C ILE A 386 3.60 -14.51 -29.54
N PHE A 387 2.61 -14.92 -30.35
CA PHE A 387 1.53 -15.84 -29.96
C PHE A 387 1.90 -17.30 -30.27
N LEU A 388 2.02 -18.17 -29.26
CA LEU A 388 2.30 -19.61 -29.45
C LEU A 388 1.05 -20.49 -29.24
N ARG A 389 0.85 -21.44 -30.15
CA ARG A 389 -0.39 -22.25 -30.32
C ARG A 389 -0.63 -23.34 -29.25
N THR A 390 0.07 -23.31 -28.12
CA THR A 390 -0.10 -24.27 -27.00
C THR A 390 -0.71 -23.66 -25.75
N GLY A 391 -1.29 -22.45 -25.84
CA GLY A 391 -1.93 -21.79 -24.69
C GLY A 391 -0.94 -21.24 -23.67
N THR A 392 0.32 -21.04 -24.06
CA THR A 392 1.36 -20.44 -23.21
C THR A 392 1.54 -18.98 -23.60
N PHE A 393 1.19 -18.06 -22.69
CA PHE A 393 1.49 -16.64 -22.82
C PHE A 393 2.94 -16.38 -22.40
N VAL A 394 3.74 -15.77 -23.28
CA VAL A 394 5.01 -15.14 -22.91
C VAL A 394 4.78 -13.64 -23.04
N ILE A 395 4.55 -12.98 -21.91
CA ILE A 395 4.46 -11.53 -21.84
C ILE A 395 5.80 -11.06 -21.24
N CYS A 396 6.66 -10.47 -22.07
CA CYS A 396 7.76 -9.65 -21.55
C CYS A 396 7.16 -8.29 -21.18
N ILE A 397 6.99 -8.01 -19.90
CA ILE A 397 6.79 -6.66 -19.37
C ILE A 397 8.02 -6.31 -18.53
N MET A 398 8.40 -5.02 -18.66
CA MET A 398 9.52 -4.33 -18.02
C MET A 398 9.71 -4.65 -16.53
#